data_AF-A0A840MV66-F1
#
_entry.id   AF-A0A840MV66-F1
#
_cell.length_a   1.000
_cell.length_b   1.000
_cell.length_c   1.000
_cell.angle_alpha   90.00
_cell.angle_beta   90.00
_cell.angle_gamma   90.00
#
_symmetry.space_group_name_H-M   'P 1'
#
loop_
_entity.id
_entity.type
_entity.pdbx_description
1 polymer ?
#
loop_
_entity_poly.entity_id
_entity_poly.type
_entity_poly.pdbx_seq_one_letter_code
_entity_poly.pdbx_strand_id
1 'polypeptide(L)'
;MIIWRSIVVLMSAELLFGAVRASAQHRHPPQDEPIHEKFYSTWMRPDNPNLSCCSQHDCYPTEARNEGGVWFAKRREDGKWLRVPPEKVEKNRDNPDGRSHLCAPRPERAYSADIFCFTAGSGI
;
A
#
# COMPACT_ATOMS: atom_id res chain seq x y z
N MET A 1 -28.15 -61.86 22.56
CA MET A 1 -28.56 -61.09 23.75
C MET A 1 -27.54 -61.34 24.86
N ILE A 2 -26.52 -60.49 24.94
CA ILE A 2 -25.62 -60.32 26.09
C ILE A 2 -24.99 -58.94 25.84
N ILE A 3 -25.33 -58.00 26.74
CA ILE A 3 -24.68 -56.72 27.07
C ILE A 3 -24.57 -55.61 26.01
N TRP A 4 -25.66 -54.85 25.92
CA TRP A 4 -25.66 -53.38 25.99
C TRP A 4 -24.72 -52.88 27.10
N ARG A 5 -23.42 -52.75 26.84
CA ARG A 5 -22.44 -52.03 27.68
C ARG A 5 -21.22 -51.63 26.86
N SER A 6 -21.38 -50.67 25.96
CA SER A 6 -20.31 -49.74 25.54
C SER A 6 -20.97 -48.55 24.85
N ILE A 7 -21.79 -47.86 25.65
CA ILE A 7 -22.15 -46.47 25.37
C ILE A 7 -20.86 -45.66 25.63
N VAL A 8 -20.47 -44.88 24.63
CA VAL A 8 -19.54 -43.74 24.71
C VAL A 8 -18.06 -44.14 24.79
N VAL A 9 -17.19 -43.27 24.23
CA VAL A 9 -15.72 -43.39 24.07
C VAL A 9 -15.38 -44.03 22.71
N LEU A 10 -15.18 -43.33 21.59
CA LEU A 10 -14.70 -41.97 21.34
C LEU A 10 -15.23 -41.48 19.99
N MET A 11 -15.96 -40.36 19.99
CA MET A 11 -16.14 -39.55 18.78
C MET A 11 -14.80 -38.96 18.32
N SER A 12 -14.71 -38.76 17.01
CA SER A 12 -14.02 -37.66 16.33
C SER A 12 -12.52 -37.51 16.56
N ALA A 13 -11.73 -38.05 15.64
CA ALA A 13 -10.43 -37.49 15.27
C ALA A 13 -10.47 -37.05 13.79
N GLU A 14 -11.49 -36.26 13.44
CA GLU A 14 -11.51 -35.55 12.17
C GLU A 14 -10.60 -34.31 12.30
N LEU A 15 -9.54 -34.32 11.49
CA LEU A 15 -9.05 -33.18 10.73
C LEU A 15 -9.23 -31.80 11.37
N LEU A 16 -8.31 -31.40 12.23
CA LEU A 16 -8.06 -29.97 12.49
C LEU A 16 -6.59 -29.67 12.20
N PHE A 17 -6.19 -29.85 10.93
CA PHE A 17 -5.11 -29.08 10.35
C PHE A 17 -5.56 -27.61 10.31
N GLY A 18 -5.37 -26.91 11.44
CA GLY A 18 -5.51 -25.47 11.49
C GLY A 18 -4.43 -24.87 10.59
N ALA A 19 -4.79 -24.52 9.37
CA ALA A 19 -3.94 -23.72 8.49
C ALA A 19 -3.74 -22.36 9.17
N VAL A 20 -2.61 -22.18 9.84
CA VAL A 20 -2.13 -20.88 10.30
C VAL A 20 -1.90 -20.06 9.03
N ARG A 21 -2.86 -19.18 8.70
CA ARG A 21 -2.63 -18.17 7.67
C ARG A 21 -1.63 -17.17 8.23
N ALA A 22 -0.37 -17.33 7.88
CA ALA A 22 0.62 -16.28 8.06
C ALA A 22 0.15 -15.09 7.20
N SER A 23 -0.37 -14.05 7.85
CA SER A 23 -0.54 -12.76 7.20
C SER A 23 0.85 -12.26 6.84
N ALA A 24 1.23 -12.35 5.56
CA ALA A 24 2.41 -11.67 5.06
C ALA A 24 2.22 -10.17 5.32
N GLN A 25 2.87 -9.65 6.37
CA GLN A 25 2.98 -8.21 6.57
C GLN A 25 3.70 -7.67 5.33
N HIS A 26 3.01 -6.83 4.56
CA HIS A 26 3.56 -6.26 3.34
C HIS A 26 4.64 -5.24 3.72
N ARG A 27 5.85 -5.73 3.97
CA ARG A 27 6.98 -4.89 4.31
C ARG A 27 7.47 -4.19 3.04
N HIS A 28 7.88 -2.94 3.18
CA HIS A 28 8.58 -2.26 2.09
C HIS A 28 9.83 -3.05 1.73
N PRO A 29 10.26 -3.05 0.45
CA PRO A 29 11.57 -3.54 0.09
C PRO A 29 12.62 -2.88 0.99
N PRO A 30 13.66 -3.59 1.48
CA PRO A 30 14.62 -3.03 2.44
C PRO A 30 15.26 -1.71 2.01
N GLN A 31 15.42 -1.51 0.69
CA GLN A 31 15.96 -0.27 0.13
C GLN A 31 15.04 0.96 0.32
N ASP A 32 13.74 0.76 0.52
CA ASP A 32 12.74 1.83 0.66
C ASP A 32 12.38 2.10 2.15
N GLU A 33 12.92 1.33 3.10
CA GLU A 33 12.70 1.55 4.53
C GLU A 33 13.18 2.94 5.01
N PRO A 34 14.38 3.45 4.61
CA PRO A 34 14.84 4.76 5.07
C PRO A 34 13.97 5.93 4.59
N ILE A 35 13.41 5.84 3.38
CA ILE A 35 12.50 6.86 2.86
C ILE A 35 11.12 6.74 3.49
N HIS A 36 10.67 5.53 3.78
CA HIS A 36 9.43 5.32 4.52
C HIS A 36 9.48 6.00 5.90
N GLU A 37 10.54 5.73 6.69
CA GLU A 37 10.69 6.28 8.03
C GLU A 37 10.84 7.80 8.06
N LYS A 38 11.55 8.39 7.09
CA LYS A 38 11.89 9.83 7.10
C LYS A 38 10.89 10.70 6.37
N PHE A 39 10.33 10.20 5.26
CA PHE A 39 9.51 11.00 4.36
C PHE A 39 8.05 10.57 4.37
N TYR A 40 7.74 9.30 4.09
CA TYR A 40 6.34 8.86 3.97
C TYR A 40 5.57 8.97 5.29
N SER A 41 6.19 8.60 6.41
CA SER A 41 5.59 8.62 7.75
C SER A 41 5.13 10.02 8.21
N THR A 42 5.73 11.08 7.67
CA THR A 42 5.48 12.48 8.03
C THR A 42 4.78 13.26 6.92
N TRP A 43 4.48 12.61 5.79
CA TRP A 43 3.88 13.28 4.64
C TRP A 43 2.38 13.41 4.81
N MET A 44 1.90 14.66 4.83
CA MET A 44 0.49 14.98 4.95
C MET A 44 -0.10 15.35 3.59
N ARG A 45 -1.39 15.07 3.39
CA ARG A 45 -2.05 15.31 2.11
C ARG A 45 -2.07 16.79 1.76
N PRO A 46 -1.61 17.20 0.55
CA PRO A 46 -1.61 18.62 0.16
C PRO A 46 -3.02 19.25 0.13
N ASP A 47 -4.07 18.46 -0.12
CA ASP A 47 -5.46 18.90 -0.13
C ASP A 47 -6.14 18.86 1.25
N ASN A 48 -5.60 18.08 2.20
CA ASN A 48 -6.10 18.03 3.58
C ASN A 48 -4.95 17.68 4.55
N PRO A 49 -4.23 18.69 5.08
CA PRO A 49 -3.05 18.47 5.91
C PRO A 49 -3.30 17.77 7.25
N ASN A 50 -4.56 17.51 7.63
CA ASN A 50 -4.90 16.72 8.82
C ASN A 50 -4.89 15.20 8.55
N LEU A 51 -4.73 14.79 7.30
CA LEU A 51 -4.68 13.38 6.88
C LEU A 51 -3.28 13.02 6.40
N SER A 52 -2.78 11.87 6.85
CA SER A 52 -1.53 11.30 6.34
C SER A 52 -1.68 10.84 4.88
N CYS A 53 -0.60 10.97 4.11
CA CYS A 53 -0.42 10.34 2.82
C CYS A 53 -0.19 8.82 2.93
N CYS A 54 0.40 8.38 4.05
CA CYS A 54 0.92 7.04 4.24
C CYS A 54 0.11 6.26 5.29
N SER A 55 -0.24 5.01 4.94
CA SER A 55 -0.81 3.98 5.81
C SER A 55 0.12 2.76 5.97
N GLN A 56 1.44 2.99 5.86
CA GLN A 56 2.55 2.00 5.92
C GLN A 56 2.70 1.07 4.71
N HIS A 57 1.82 1.15 3.71
CA HIS A 57 1.81 0.17 2.60
C HIS A 57 1.44 0.75 1.24
N ASP A 58 0.98 2.00 1.19
CA ASP A 58 0.41 2.69 0.04
C ASP A 58 1.41 3.58 -0.69
N CYS A 59 2.54 3.92 -0.07
CA CYS A 59 3.57 4.78 -0.64
C CYS A 59 4.76 4.01 -1.23
N TYR A 60 5.24 4.43 -2.40
CA TYR A 60 6.40 3.82 -3.07
C TYR A 60 7.02 4.73 -4.14
N PRO A 61 8.30 4.50 -4.51
CA PRO A 61 8.90 5.09 -5.71
C PRO A 61 8.16 4.65 -6.98
N THR A 62 8.00 5.55 -7.94
CA THR A 62 7.23 5.32 -9.16
C THR A 62 7.89 5.93 -10.39
N GLU A 63 7.60 5.38 -11.57
CA GLU A 63 7.80 6.06 -12.83
C GLU A 63 6.74 7.18 -12.97
N ALA A 64 7.16 8.38 -13.36
CA ALA A 64 6.23 9.47 -13.61
C ALA A 64 6.55 10.18 -14.93
N ARG A 65 5.52 10.74 -15.56
CA ARG A 65 5.63 11.55 -16.77
C ARG A 65 4.72 12.77 -16.68
N ASN A 66 5.14 13.86 -17.32
CA ASN A 66 4.33 15.07 -17.43
C ASN A 66 3.90 15.25 -18.89
N GLU A 67 2.59 15.32 -19.13
CA GLU A 67 2.01 15.55 -20.45
C GLU A 67 1.22 16.84 -20.40
N GLY A 68 1.77 17.92 -20.97
CA GLY A 68 1.08 19.22 -21.04
C GLY A 68 0.73 19.80 -19.66
N GLY A 69 1.59 19.64 -18.66
CA GLY A 69 1.36 20.12 -17.29
C GLY A 69 0.58 19.14 -16.41
N VAL A 70 0.10 18.01 -16.97
CA VAL A 70 -0.59 16.97 -16.21
C VAL A 70 0.39 15.85 -15.86
N TRP A 71 0.50 15.55 -14.56
CA TRP A 71 1.31 14.44 -14.09
C TRP A 71 0.56 13.10 -14.23
N PHE A 72 1.30 12.08 -14.64
CA PHE A 72 0.88 10.68 -14.59
C PHE A 72 1.92 9.88 -13.84
N ALA A 73 1.46 9.01 -12.94
CA ALA A 73 2.31 8.15 -12.13
C ALA A 73 1.91 6.68 -12.33
N LYS A 74 2.89 5.78 -12.41
CA LYS A 74 2.64 4.37 -12.66
C LYS A 74 2.41 3.62 -11.35
N ARG A 75 1.22 3.04 -11.20
CA ARG A 75 0.91 2.19 -10.05
C ARG A 75 1.72 0.91 -10.12
N ARG A 76 2.37 0.53 -9.02
CA ARG A 76 3.27 -0.63 -8.95
C ARG A 76 2.51 -1.95 -9.12
N GLU A 77 1.31 -2.05 -8.55
CA GLU A 77 0.56 -3.30 -8.45
C GLU A 77 0.03 -3.81 -9.80
N ASP A 78 -0.40 -2.91 -10.70
CA ASP A 78 -1.01 -3.27 -11.98
C ASP A 78 -0.36 -2.57 -13.19
N GLY A 79 0.68 -1.77 -12.97
CA GLY A 79 1.36 -1.02 -14.03
C GLY A 79 0.53 0.10 -14.66
N LYS A 80 -0.65 0.42 -14.11
CA LYS A 80 -1.55 1.41 -14.69
C LYS A 80 -1.02 2.83 -14.48
N TRP A 81 -1.05 3.64 -15.53
CA TRP A 81 -0.80 5.07 -15.44
C TRP A 81 -2.01 5.78 -14.84
N LEU A 82 -1.83 6.34 -13.65
CA LEU A 82 -2.85 7.12 -12.95
C LEU A 82 -2.61 8.60 -13.24
N ARG A 83 -3.67 9.30 -13.68
CA ARG A 83 -3.64 10.76 -13.78
C ARG A 83 -3.60 11.34 -12.37
N VAL A 84 -2.57 12.13 -12.07
CA VAL A 84 -2.40 12.78 -10.77
C VAL A 84 -3.25 14.06 -10.74
N PRO A 85 -4.22 14.18 -9.82
CA PRO A 85 -4.92 15.45 -9.62
C PRO A 85 -3.94 16.54 -9.14
N PRO A 86 -4.00 17.78 -9.65
CA PRO A 86 -3.06 18.85 -9.29
C PRO A 86 -2.99 19.16 -7.79
N GLU A 87 -4.09 18.95 -7.07
CA GLU A 87 -4.23 19.11 -5.62
C GLU A 87 -3.56 18.00 -4.80
N LYS A 88 -3.14 16.90 -5.45
CA LYS A 88 -2.40 15.80 -4.83
C LYS A 88 -0.89 15.94 -4.98
N VAL A 89 -0.44 16.90 -5.78
CA VAL A 89 0.98 17.17 -6.02
C VAL A 89 1.56 17.95 -4.84
N GLU A 90 2.62 17.43 -4.24
CA GLU A 90 3.41 18.12 -3.21
C GLU A 90 4.11 19.36 -3.81
N LYS A 91 4.07 20.47 -3.05
CA LYS A 91 4.57 21.79 -3.46
C LYS A 91 5.46 22.45 -2.41
N ASN A 92 5.44 21.94 -1.18
CA ASN A 92 5.99 22.57 0.00
C ASN A 92 7.18 21.79 0.58
N ARG A 93 7.48 20.60 0.05
CA ARG A 93 8.55 19.73 0.54
C ARG A 93 9.41 19.25 -0.61
N ASP A 94 10.71 19.25 -0.36
CA ASP A 94 11.65 18.60 -1.24
C ASP A 94 11.57 17.09 -1.13
N ASN A 95 11.80 16.45 -2.27
CA ASN A 95 11.87 15.02 -2.39
C ASN A 95 13.30 14.54 -2.03
N PRO A 96 13.46 13.66 -1.03
CA PRO A 96 14.77 13.36 -0.45
C PRO A 96 15.71 12.54 -1.35
N ASP A 97 15.22 11.85 -2.38
CA ASP A 97 16.04 10.95 -3.20
C ASP A 97 16.00 11.24 -4.71
N GLY A 98 15.30 12.32 -5.10
CA GLY A 98 15.18 12.76 -6.49
C GLY A 98 14.25 11.91 -7.38
N ARG A 99 13.70 10.79 -6.90
CA ARG A 99 12.80 9.91 -7.68
C ARG A 99 11.34 10.27 -7.45
N SER A 100 10.46 10.16 -8.45
CA SER A 100 9.04 10.38 -8.20
C SER A 100 8.47 9.38 -7.18
N HIS A 101 7.56 9.82 -6.31
CA HIS A 101 6.87 8.95 -5.36
C HIS A 101 5.36 9.11 -5.42
N LEU A 102 4.67 7.99 -5.22
CA LEU A 102 3.21 7.89 -5.26
C LEU A 102 2.71 7.21 -4.00
N CYS A 103 1.68 7.78 -3.39
CA CYS A 103 0.85 7.13 -2.38
C CYS A 103 -0.55 6.89 -2.97
N ALA A 104 -0.92 5.62 -3.13
CA ALA A 104 -2.19 5.22 -3.73
C ALA A 104 -2.71 3.89 -3.14
N PRO A 105 -4.04 3.68 -3.06
CA PRO A 105 -4.60 2.42 -2.67
C PRO A 105 -4.28 1.37 -3.74
N ARG A 106 -4.20 0.12 -3.28
CA ARG A 106 -4.09 -1.04 -4.16
C ARG A 106 -5.29 -1.15 -5.08
N PRO A 107 -5.16 -1.78 -6.26
CA PRO A 107 -6.26 -1.93 -7.21
C PRO A 107 -7.57 -2.45 -6.60
N GLU A 108 -7.50 -3.38 -5.64
CA GLU A 108 -8.69 -3.98 -5.01
C GLU A 108 -9.45 -3.03 -4.07
N ARG A 109 -8.78 -1.96 -3.63
CA ARG A 109 -9.34 -0.90 -2.78
C ARG A 109 -9.40 0.45 -3.49
N ALA A 110 -9.03 0.48 -4.77
CA ALA A 110 -8.97 1.70 -5.53
C ALA A 110 -10.34 2.01 -6.10
N TYR A 111 -10.94 3.09 -5.58
CA TYR A 111 -11.88 3.86 -6.39
C TYR A 111 -11.06 4.56 -7.49
N SER A 112 -11.62 4.71 -8.68
CA SER A 112 -10.88 4.84 -9.96
C SER A 112 -9.96 6.06 -10.12
N ALA A 113 -9.71 6.85 -9.08
CA ALA A 113 -8.79 7.99 -9.08
C ALA A 113 -8.19 8.33 -7.71
N ASP A 114 -8.24 7.43 -6.71
CA ASP A 114 -7.73 7.75 -5.38
C ASP A 114 -6.20 7.80 -5.36
N ILE A 115 -5.63 8.97 -5.63
CA ILE A 115 -4.24 9.27 -5.28
C ILE A 115 -4.30 10.03 -3.96
N PHE A 116 -3.53 9.57 -2.97
CA PHE A 116 -3.41 10.27 -1.70
C PHE A 116 -2.43 11.42 -1.84
N CYS A 117 -1.24 11.13 -2.37
CA CYS A 117 -0.15 12.10 -2.55
C CYS A 117 0.76 11.69 -3.71
N PHE A 118 1.36 12.69 -4.35
CA PHE A 118 2.37 12.51 -5.38
C PHE A 118 3.44 13.60 -5.23
N THR A 119 4.70 13.23 -5.40
CA THR A 119 5.80 14.19 -5.56
C THR A 119 6.59 13.81 -6.80
N ALA A 120 6.90 14.81 -7.62
CA ALA A 120 7.73 14.62 -8.79
C ALA A 120 9.18 14.40 -8.36
N GLY A 121 9.89 13.57 -9.12
CA GLY A 121 11.34 13.54 -9.04
C GLY A 121 11.92 14.88 -9.46
N SER A 122 12.80 15.42 -8.63
CA SER A 122 13.72 16.50 -9.04
C SER A 122 14.78 15.87 -9.93
N GLY A 123 14.43 15.54 -11.17
CA GLY A 123 15.41 15.10 -12.15
C GLY A 123 16.41 16.22 -12.40
N ILE A 124 17.58 16.12 -11.77
CA ILE A 124 18.81 16.78 -12.20
C ILE A 124 19.78 15.73 -12.73
#